data_AF-A0A7L4HEF3-F1
#
_entry.id   AF-A0A7L4HEF3-F1
#
_cell.length_a   1.000
_cell.length_b   1.000
_cell.length_c   1.000
_cell.angle_alpha   90.00
_cell.angle_beta   90.00
_cell.angle_gamma   90.00
#
_symmetry.space_group_name_H-M   'P 1'
#
loop_
_entity.id
_entity.type
_entity.pdbx_description
1 polymer ?
#
loop_
_entity_poly.entity_id
_entity_poly.type
_entity_poly.pdbx_seq_one_letter_code
_entity_poly.pdbx_strand_id
1 'polypeptide(L)'
;MDGDSSTTDASQLGIAGDYIGGSHYVIQPHDDTEDSMNDHEDTNGSKESFREQDIYLPIANVARIMKNAIPQTGKIAKDAKECVQECVSEFISFITSEASERCHQEKRKTINGEDILFAMSTLGFDSYVEPLKLYLQKFRE
;
A
#
# COMPACT_ATOMS: atom_id res chain seq x y z
N MET A 1 4.41 27.49 57.58
CA MET A 1 4.17 28.29 56.37
C MET A 1 5.41 29.15 56.18
N ASP A 2 5.71 29.54 54.94
CA ASP A 2 6.94 30.20 54.46
C ASP A 2 8.11 29.21 54.20
N GLY A 3 8.80 29.20 53.06
CA GLY A 3 8.79 30.12 51.93
C GLY A 3 9.49 29.52 50.69
N ASP A 4 9.27 30.22 49.59
CA ASP A 4 9.70 30.00 48.21
C ASP A 4 11.24 29.92 48.04
N SER A 5 11.72 29.18 47.03
CA SER A 5 13.13 29.22 46.60
C SER A 5 13.21 29.31 45.09
N SER A 6 13.47 30.53 44.64
CA SER A 6 13.96 30.91 43.32
C SER A 6 15.47 30.65 43.24
N THR A 7 15.93 30.00 42.17
CA THR A 7 17.27 30.23 41.62
C THR A 7 17.25 30.08 40.09
N THR A 8 17.33 31.21 39.41
CA THR A 8 17.82 31.30 38.02
C THR A 8 19.24 31.86 38.09
N ASP A 9 20.24 31.14 37.60
CA ASP A 9 21.41 31.72 36.89
C ASP A 9 22.30 30.61 36.31
N ALA A 10 22.54 30.68 35.02
CA ALA A 10 23.76 30.18 34.37
C ALA A 10 23.94 31.04 33.13
N SER A 11 24.15 32.33 33.37
CA SER A 11 24.76 33.22 32.42
C SER A 11 26.09 32.62 31.92
N GLN A 12 26.33 32.89 30.63
CA GLN A 12 27.64 33.02 29.98
C GLN A 12 28.13 31.86 29.10
N LEU A 13 28.52 32.30 27.88
CA LEU A 13 29.25 31.61 26.80
C LEU A 13 28.31 30.86 25.83
N GLY A 14 27.97 31.36 24.64
CA GLY A 14 28.65 32.32 23.78
C GLY A 14 29.65 31.63 22.84
N ILE A 15 29.16 31.26 21.64
CA ILE A 15 29.86 31.09 20.36
C ILE A 15 30.66 29.78 20.10
N ALA A 16 30.16 29.07 19.08
CA ALA A 16 30.80 28.33 17.97
C ALA A 16 32.00 27.40 18.19
N GLY A 17 31.97 26.26 17.48
CA GLY A 17 33.17 25.50 17.15
C GLY A 17 32.92 24.04 16.85
N ASP A 18 32.86 23.74 15.55
CA ASP A 18 32.87 22.44 14.88
C ASP A 18 33.61 21.29 15.57
N TYR A 19 32.98 20.10 15.54
CA TYR A 19 33.67 18.81 15.57
C TYR A 19 33.20 17.93 14.40
N ILE A 20 33.98 17.96 13.32
CA ILE A 20 34.49 16.85 12.46
C ILE A 20 33.68 15.53 12.53
N GLY A 21 33.25 14.87 11.44
CA GLY A 21 33.51 15.06 10.02
C GLY A 21 33.14 13.79 9.22
N GLY A 22 32.98 13.96 7.90
CA GLY A 22 33.27 12.90 6.91
C GLY A 22 32.11 12.13 6.28
N SER A 23 31.45 12.71 5.28
CA SER A 23 31.20 12.10 3.95
C SER A 23 30.35 13.05 3.09
N HIS A 24 31.01 14.03 2.48
CA HIS A 24 30.42 14.90 1.46
C HIS A 24 31.01 14.46 0.12
N TYR A 25 30.22 13.80 -0.72
CA TYR A 25 30.63 13.51 -2.10
C TYR A 25 30.61 14.81 -2.89
N VAL A 26 31.78 15.26 -3.33
CA VAL A 26 31.95 16.39 -4.24
C VAL A 26 32.03 15.82 -5.66
N ILE A 27 31.01 16.07 -6.49
CA ILE A 27 31.03 15.79 -7.93
C ILE A 27 31.69 16.99 -8.61
N GLN A 28 32.83 16.77 -9.25
CA GLN A 28 33.54 17.77 -10.05
C GLN A 28 33.20 17.53 -11.54
N PRO A 29 32.97 18.58 -12.35
CA PRO A 29 32.50 18.41 -13.73
C PRO A 29 33.69 18.09 -14.65
N HIS A 30 33.50 17.11 -15.54
CA HIS A 30 34.39 16.88 -16.66
C HIS A 30 33.55 16.75 -17.93
N ASP A 31 33.80 17.66 -18.87
CA ASP A 31 33.22 17.72 -20.21
C ASP A 31 33.84 16.66 -21.15
N ASP A 32 33.16 16.49 -22.29
CA ASP A 32 33.47 15.68 -23.48
C ASP A 32 33.08 14.18 -23.36
N THR A 33 32.14 13.59 -24.11
CA THR A 33 31.87 13.71 -25.55
C THR A 33 30.48 13.13 -25.86
N GLU A 34 29.86 13.65 -26.93
CA GLU A 34 28.55 13.31 -27.50
C GLU A 34 28.34 11.81 -27.80
N ASP A 35 27.17 11.27 -27.44
CA ASP A 35 26.40 10.44 -28.38
C ASP A 35 24.89 10.65 -28.16
N SER A 36 24.20 10.94 -29.24
CA SER A 36 22.77 11.27 -29.27
C SER A 36 21.95 9.99 -29.27
N MET A 37 21.18 9.75 -28.21
CA MET A 37 19.96 8.95 -28.30
C MET A 37 18.82 9.73 -27.66
N ASN A 38 18.05 10.34 -28.55
CA ASN A 38 16.79 10.99 -28.32
C ASN A 38 15.78 9.90 -27.94
N ASP A 39 15.40 9.79 -26.66
CA ASP A 39 14.18 9.08 -26.29
C ASP A 39 13.31 10.00 -25.44
N HIS A 40 12.22 10.40 -26.08
CA HIS A 40 11.19 11.27 -25.56
C HIS A 40 10.24 10.39 -24.76
N GLU A 41 10.64 9.92 -23.57
CA GLU A 41 9.66 9.33 -22.66
C GLU A 41 8.97 10.47 -21.90
N ASP A 42 7.81 10.85 -22.43
CA ASP A 42 6.76 11.58 -21.74
C ASP A 42 6.43 10.84 -20.43
N THR A 43 7.22 11.07 -19.37
CA THR A 43 6.85 10.78 -17.99
C THR A 43 5.90 11.87 -17.50
N ASN A 44 4.85 12.11 -18.29
CA ASN A 44 3.65 12.81 -17.89
C ASN A 44 2.51 11.79 -17.83
N GLY A 45 2.78 10.66 -17.18
CA GLY A 45 1.74 9.88 -16.54
C GLY A 45 1.18 10.76 -15.44
N SER A 46 0.18 11.55 -15.78
CA SER A 46 -0.73 12.14 -14.80
C SER A 46 -0.94 11.10 -13.73
N LYS A 47 -0.62 11.42 -12.47
CA LYS A 47 -1.29 10.77 -11.35
C LYS A 47 -2.77 11.01 -11.63
N GLU A 48 -3.42 10.11 -12.37
CA GLU A 48 -4.85 10.12 -12.49
C GLU A 48 -5.31 10.08 -11.06
N SER A 49 -5.88 11.19 -10.63
CA SER A 49 -6.51 11.29 -9.33
C SER A 49 -7.72 10.37 -9.43
N PHE A 50 -7.49 9.07 -9.23
CA PHE A 50 -8.56 8.08 -9.13
C PHE A 50 -9.54 8.64 -8.11
N ARG A 51 -10.79 8.76 -8.51
CA ARG A 51 -11.81 9.19 -7.55
C ARG A 51 -11.83 8.10 -6.49
N GLU A 52 -11.93 8.46 -5.22
CA GLU A 52 -12.03 7.46 -4.14
C GLU A 52 -13.15 6.43 -4.41
N GLN A 53 -14.22 6.87 -5.09
CA GLN A 53 -15.32 6.03 -5.54
C GLN A 53 -14.93 4.93 -6.54
N ASP A 54 -13.83 5.10 -7.28
CA ASP A 54 -13.32 4.13 -8.25
C ASP A 54 -12.47 3.04 -7.56
N ILE A 55 -11.92 3.33 -6.37
CA ILE A 55 -11.05 2.43 -5.61
C ILE A 55 -11.85 1.55 -4.64
N TYR A 56 -12.97 2.06 -4.13
CA TYR A 56 -13.77 1.39 -3.11
C TYR A 56 -15.00 0.69 -3.67
N LEU A 57 -15.29 -0.50 -3.16
CA LEU A 57 -16.57 -1.16 -3.42
C LEU A 57 -17.73 -0.34 -2.80
N PRO A 58 -18.94 -0.36 -3.37
CA PRO A 58 -20.08 0.35 -2.79
C PRO A 58 -20.34 -0.06 -1.34
N ILE A 59 -20.34 0.92 -0.42
CA ILE A 59 -20.50 0.69 1.03
C ILE A 59 -21.77 -0.11 1.38
N ALA A 60 -22.83 0.03 0.57
CA ALA A 60 -24.07 -0.73 0.74
C ALA A 60 -23.88 -2.24 0.52
N ASN A 61 -23.02 -2.63 -0.42
CA ASN A 61 -22.72 -4.04 -0.68
C ASN A 61 -21.84 -4.62 0.43
N VAL A 62 -20.82 -3.88 0.87
CA VAL A 62 -19.98 -4.25 2.02
C VAL A 62 -20.84 -4.45 3.27
N ALA A 63 -21.67 -3.46 3.61
CA ALA A 63 -22.56 -3.51 4.77
C ALA A 63 -23.54 -4.70 4.72
N ARG A 64 -24.06 -5.05 3.53
CA ARG A 64 -24.96 -6.21 3.36
C ARG A 64 -24.23 -7.53 3.68
N ILE A 65 -23.00 -7.70 3.20
CA ILE A 65 -22.21 -8.92 3.46
C ILE A 65 -21.83 -9.00 4.95
N MET A 66 -21.33 -7.90 5.53
CA MET A 66 -21.01 -7.85 6.96
C MET A 66 -22.22 -8.21 7.83
N LYS A 67 -23.43 -7.80 7.42
CA LYS A 67 -24.67 -8.10 8.14
C LYS A 67 -25.00 -9.60 8.17
N ASN A 68 -24.56 -10.37 7.18
CA ASN A 68 -24.74 -11.84 7.16
C ASN A 68 -23.85 -12.56 8.17
N ALA A 69 -22.76 -11.92 8.63
CA ALA A 69 -21.83 -12.49 9.60
C ALA A 69 -22.25 -12.25 11.07
N ILE A 70 -23.35 -11.53 11.31
CA ILE A 70 -23.84 -11.20 12.65
C ILE A 70 -25.33 -11.53 12.81
N PRO A 71 -25.87 -11.58 14.05
CA PRO A 71 -27.30 -11.79 14.28
C PRO A 71 -28.18 -10.74 13.58
N GLN A 72 -29.42 -11.12 13.23
CA GLN A 72 -30.38 -10.24 12.55
C GLN A 72 -30.65 -8.94 13.32
N THR A 73 -30.63 -8.96 14.65
CA THR A 73 -30.81 -7.79 15.52
C THR A 73 -29.56 -6.93 15.69
N GLY A 74 -28.37 -7.45 15.33
CA GLY A 74 -27.10 -6.75 15.52
C GLY A 74 -27.01 -5.45 14.70
N LYS A 75 -26.25 -4.47 15.19
CA LYS A 75 -26.00 -3.22 14.46
C LYS A 75 -24.51 -3.11 14.17
N ILE A 76 -24.17 -2.55 13.01
CA ILE A 76 -22.79 -2.30 12.58
C ILE A 76 -22.59 -0.79 12.57
N ALA A 77 -21.60 -0.32 13.33
CA ALA A 77 -21.23 1.09 13.36
C ALA A 77 -20.80 1.59 11.97
N LYS A 78 -20.91 2.91 11.74
CA LYS A 78 -20.51 3.52 10.47
C LYS A 78 -19.02 3.26 10.20
N ASP A 79 -18.17 3.60 11.17
CA ASP A 79 -16.71 3.50 11.07
C ASP A 79 -16.24 2.06 10.84
N ALA A 80 -16.95 1.07 11.39
CA ALA A 80 -16.65 -0.34 11.13
C ALA A 80 -16.92 -0.74 9.67
N LYS A 81 -17.93 -0.16 9.01
CA LYS A 81 -18.20 -0.41 7.59
C LYS A 81 -17.15 0.24 6.70
N GLU A 82 -16.71 1.45 7.04
CA GLU A 82 -15.66 2.20 6.33
C GLU A 82 -14.32 1.46 6.46
N CYS A 83 -13.96 1.03 7.67
CA CYS A 83 -12.76 0.23 7.91
C CYS A 83 -12.75 -1.08 7.08
N VAL A 84 -13.86 -1.83 7.05
CA VAL A 84 -13.93 -3.04 6.23
C VAL A 84 -13.92 -2.72 4.73
N GLN A 85 -14.50 -1.60 4.29
CA GLN A 85 -14.44 -1.16 2.91
C GLN A 85 -12.99 -0.90 2.47
N GLU A 86 -12.20 -0.22 3.30
CA GLU A 86 -10.76 0.00 3.08
C GLU A 86 -10.00 -1.33 3.05
N CYS A 87 -10.21 -2.19 4.05
CA CYS A 87 -9.55 -3.49 4.13
C CYS A 87 -9.84 -4.39 2.92
N VAL A 88 -11.04 -4.32 2.33
CA VAL A 88 -11.37 -5.13 1.15
C VAL A 88 -10.63 -4.63 -0.09
N SER A 89 -10.47 -3.31 -0.25
CA SER A 89 -9.66 -2.76 -1.35
C SER A 89 -8.18 -3.12 -1.19
N GLU A 90 -7.66 -3.08 0.05
CA GLU A 90 -6.31 -3.56 0.34
C GLU A 90 -6.17 -5.07 0.08
N PHE A 91 -7.15 -5.87 0.48
CA PHE A 91 -7.16 -7.31 0.24
C PHE A 91 -7.11 -7.65 -1.26
N ILE A 92 -7.89 -6.95 -2.09
CA ILE A 92 -7.84 -7.12 -3.55
C ILE A 92 -6.43 -6.81 -4.06
N SER A 93 -5.85 -5.69 -3.61
CA SER A 93 -4.51 -5.27 -4.03
C SER A 93 -3.44 -6.28 -3.60
N PHE A 94 -3.54 -6.79 -2.37
CA PHE A 94 -2.61 -7.76 -1.78
C PHE A 94 -2.62 -9.11 -2.50
N ILE A 95 -3.79 -9.68 -2.74
CA ILE A 95 -3.89 -10.94 -3.49
C ILE A 95 -3.42 -10.73 -4.94
N THR A 96 -3.80 -9.62 -5.56
CA THR A 96 -3.46 -9.34 -6.95
C THR A 96 -1.96 -9.11 -7.13
N SER A 97 -1.27 -8.51 -6.16
CA SER A 97 0.18 -8.33 -6.23
C SER A 97 0.92 -9.66 -6.22
N GLU A 98 0.52 -10.60 -5.36
CA GLU A 98 1.12 -11.95 -5.31
C GLU A 98 0.83 -12.75 -6.59
N ALA A 99 -0.40 -12.69 -7.09
CA ALA A 99 -0.78 -13.34 -8.35
C ALA A 99 -0.03 -12.74 -9.56
N SER A 100 0.17 -11.42 -9.56
CA SER A 100 0.94 -10.70 -10.57
C SER A 100 2.40 -11.14 -10.58
N GLU A 101 3.02 -11.29 -9.40
CA GLU A 101 4.39 -11.74 -9.26
C GLU A 101 4.59 -13.12 -9.91
N ARG A 102 3.73 -14.10 -9.59
CA ARG A 102 3.75 -15.42 -10.25
C ARG A 102 3.55 -15.32 -11.76
N CYS A 103 2.55 -14.55 -12.20
CA CYS A 103 2.28 -14.36 -13.63
C CYS A 103 3.52 -13.83 -14.37
N HIS A 104 4.22 -12.87 -13.77
CA HIS A 104 5.42 -12.27 -14.33
C HIS A 104 6.61 -13.25 -14.34
N GLN A 105 6.80 -14.03 -13.28
CA GLN A 105 7.81 -15.10 -13.22
C GLN A 105 7.61 -16.15 -14.31
N GLU A 106 6.35 -16.46 -14.66
CA GLU A 106 6.00 -17.35 -15.78
C GLU A 106 6.03 -16.66 -17.16
N LYS A 107 6.54 -15.42 -17.25
CA LYS A 107 6.64 -14.60 -18.47
C LYS A 107 5.29 -14.35 -19.16
N ARG A 108 4.20 -14.35 -18.38
CA ARG A 108 2.85 -14.01 -18.86
C ARG A 108 2.53 -12.55 -18.55
N LYS A 109 1.69 -11.94 -19.39
CA LYS A 109 1.18 -10.57 -19.22
C LYS A 109 -0.26 -10.50 -18.71
N THR A 110 -0.91 -11.65 -18.58
CA THR A 110 -2.32 -11.75 -18.19
C THR A 110 -2.45 -12.68 -17.00
N ILE A 111 -2.93 -12.12 -15.89
CA ILE A 111 -3.26 -12.86 -14.68
C ILE A 111 -4.52 -13.70 -14.98
N ASN A 112 -4.48 -14.98 -14.61
CA ASN A 112 -5.61 -15.89 -14.76
C ASN A 112 -6.11 -16.40 -13.40
N GLY A 113 -7.19 -17.19 -13.40
CA GLY A 113 -7.77 -17.73 -12.16
C GLY A 113 -6.84 -18.66 -11.37
N GLU A 114 -5.92 -19.37 -12.03
CA GLU A 114 -4.96 -20.26 -11.36
C GLU A 114 -3.89 -19.46 -10.60
N ASP A 115 -3.55 -18.26 -11.06
CA ASP A 115 -2.65 -17.34 -10.36
C ASP A 115 -3.26 -16.88 -9.04
N ILE A 116 -4.56 -16.57 -9.05
CA ILE A 116 -5.31 -16.17 -7.86
C ILE A 116 -5.40 -17.33 -6.86
N LEU A 117 -5.69 -18.55 -7.33
CA LEU A 117 -5.75 -19.74 -6.46
C LEU A 117 -4.40 -20.03 -5.80
N PHE A 118 -3.31 -19.83 -6.52
CA PHE A 118 -1.97 -19.96 -5.97
C PHE A 118 -1.66 -18.87 -4.94
N ALA A 119 -1.93 -17.61 -5.27
CA ALA A 119 -1.73 -16.50 -4.33
C ALA A 119 -2.48 -16.74 -3.02
N MET A 120 -3.72 -17.22 -3.09
CA MET A 120 -4.51 -17.57 -1.91
C MET A 120 -3.82 -18.64 -1.04
N SER A 121 -3.27 -19.70 -1.62
CA SER A 121 -2.55 -20.72 -0.85
C SER A 121 -1.22 -20.21 -0.29
N THR A 122 -0.42 -19.51 -1.10
CA THR A 122 0.88 -18.95 -0.70
C THR A 122 0.75 -17.97 0.46
N LEU A 123 -0.31 -17.18 0.49
CA LEU A 123 -0.57 -16.18 1.53
C LEU A 123 -1.30 -16.78 2.76
N GLY A 124 -1.58 -18.08 2.77
CA GLY A 124 -2.18 -18.79 3.91
C GLY A 124 -3.71 -18.73 3.99
N PHE A 125 -4.40 -18.40 2.91
CA PHE A 125 -5.86 -18.44 2.80
C PHE A 125 -6.37 -19.79 2.29
N ASP A 126 -5.80 -20.90 2.75
CA ASP A 126 -6.08 -22.25 2.22
C ASP A 126 -7.57 -22.64 2.30
N SER A 127 -8.28 -22.14 3.31
CA SER A 127 -9.74 -22.36 3.45
C SER A 127 -10.57 -21.79 2.31
N TYR A 128 -10.03 -20.85 1.53
CA TYR A 128 -10.69 -20.22 0.39
C TYR A 128 -10.39 -20.92 -0.93
N VAL A 129 -9.32 -21.73 -1.02
CA VAL A 129 -8.85 -22.31 -2.27
C VAL A 129 -9.88 -23.26 -2.89
N GLU A 130 -10.37 -24.23 -2.11
CA GLU A 130 -11.31 -25.24 -2.63
C GLU A 130 -12.65 -24.63 -3.08
N PRO A 131 -13.30 -23.75 -2.30
CA PRO A 131 -14.50 -23.03 -2.77
C PRO A 131 -14.26 -22.22 -4.05
N LEU A 132 -13.14 -21.50 -4.15
CA LEU A 132 -12.81 -20.69 -5.32
C LEU A 132 -12.52 -21.55 -6.55
N LYS A 133 -11.89 -22.71 -6.38
CA LYS A 133 -11.63 -23.66 -7.46
C LYS A 133 -12.92 -24.21 -8.04
N LEU A 134 -13.87 -24.59 -7.19
CA LEU A 134 -15.20 -25.03 -7.63
C LEU A 134 -15.94 -23.91 -8.37
N TYR A 135 -15.84 -22.67 -7.88
CA TYR A 135 -16.42 -21.52 -8.55
C TYR A 135 -15.81 -21.29 -9.94
N LEU A 136 -14.47 -21.35 -10.05
CA LEU A 136 -13.75 -21.17 -11.31
C LEU A 136 -14.12 -22.24 -12.34
N GLN A 137 -14.30 -23.49 -11.91
CA GLN A 137 -14.76 -24.57 -12.79
C GLN A 137 -16.16 -24.26 -13.35
N LYS A 138 -17.12 -23.91 -12.49
CA LYS A 138 -18.49 -23.56 -12.91
C LYS A 138 -18.56 -22.33 -13.81
N PHE A 139 -17.66 -21.37 -13.63
CA PHE A 139 -17.61 -20.17 -14.48
C PHE A 139 -17.11 -20.46 -15.90
N ARG A 140 -16.36 -21.55 -16.10
CA ARG A 140 -15.86 -21.98 -17.42
C ARG A 140 -16.85 -22.84 -18.21
N GLU A 141 -17.88 -23.37 -17.55
CA GLU A 141 -19.01 -24.09 -18.17
C GLU A 141 -19.98 -23.11 -18.85
#